data_AF-A0A6G3XUR8-F1
#
_entry.id   AF-A0A6G3XUR8-F1
#
_cell.length_a   1.000
_cell.length_b   1.000
_cell.length_c   1.000
_cell.angle_alpha   90.00
_cell.angle_beta   90.00
_cell.angle_gamma   90.00
#
_symmetry.space_group_name_H-M   'P 1'
#
loop_
_entity.id
_entity.type
_entity.pdbx_description
1 polymer ?
#
loop_
_entity_poly.entity_id
_entity_poly.type
_entity_poly.pdbx_seq_one_letter_code
_entity_poly.pdbx_strand_id
1 'polypeptide(L)'
;GVQLSPRYLDLFDEFHVRVGISLDGDRAANDRHRRFANGRSSHPMVLRAVELLREERYRHLDLGLLCTVDIHNDPVAVHDALAGLEPPLVDFLLPHAT
;
A
#
# COMPACT_ATOMS: atom_id res chain seq x y z
N GLY A 1 -1.11 1.17 5.69
CA GLY A 1 -1.97 2.34 5.48
C GLY A 1 -3.31 2.36 6.22
N VAL A 2 -3.76 1.28 6.89
CA VAL A 2 -5.15 1.17 7.40
C VAL A 2 -5.62 2.28 8.36
N GLN A 3 -4.70 2.95 9.06
CA GLN A 3 -5.02 4.07 9.97
C GLN A 3 -4.52 5.43 9.45
N LEU A 4 -4.01 5.49 8.22
CA LEU A 4 -3.49 6.74 7.65
C LEU A 4 -4.63 7.75 7.54
N SER A 5 -4.36 8.97 7.97
CA SER A 5 -5.33 10.07 8.01
C SER A 5 -4.59 11.40 7.87
N PRO A 6 -5.30 12.50 7.55
CA PRO A 6 -4.71 13.83 7.48
C PRO A 6 -3.89 14.19 8.71
N ARG A 7 -4.38 13.89 9.93
CA ARG A 7 -3.65 14.15 11.18
C ARG A 7 -2.28 13.49 11.23
N TYR A 8 -2.14 12.26 10.73
CA TYR A 8 -0.84 11.60 10.67
C TYR A 8 0.04 12.16 9.56
N LEU A 9 -0.54 12.51 8.41
CA LEU A 9 0.22 13.11 7.31
C LEU A 9 0.72 14.51 7.65
N ASP A 10 -0.06 15.32 8.36
CA ASP A 10 0.38 16.62 8.87
C ASP A 10 1.57 16.46 9.83
N LEU A 11 1.51 15.45 10.72
CA LEU A 11 2.63 15.11 11.60
C LEU A 11 3.86 14.61 10.83
N PHE A 12 3.65 13.76 9.82
CA PHE A 12 4.75 13.25 9.00
C PHE A 12 5.40 14.36 8.17
N ASP A 13 4.63 15.33 7.70
CA ASP A 13 5.14 16.53 7.03
C ASP A 13 6.04 17.36 7.97
N GLU A 14 5.55 17.63 9.18
CA GLU A 14 6.30 18.38 10.22
C GLU A 14 7.67 17.77 10.50
N PHE A 15 7.75 16.43 10.53
CA PHE A 15 8.99 15.71 10.83
C PHE A 15 9.71 15.14 9.60
N HIS A 16 9.29 15.52 8.39
CA HIS A 16 9.86 15.06 7.12
C HIS A 16 9.92 13.52 6.98
N VAL A 17 8.92 12.84 7.52
CA VAL A 17 8.75 11.39 7.40
C VAL A 17 7.98 11.10 6.12
N ARG A 18 8.59 10.36 5.19
CA ARG A 18 7.87 9.89 4.01
C ARG A 18 7.20 8.53 4.27
N VAL A 19 6.16 8.21 3.50
CA VAL A 19 5.24 7.10 3.73
C VAL A 19 5.31 6.10 2.57
N GLY A 20 5.74 4.88 2.86
CA GLY A 20 5.53 3.72 1.99
C GLY A 20 4.28 2.96 2.42
N ILE A 21 3.45 2.52 1.47
CA ILE A 21 2.23 1.76 1.75
C ILE A 21 2.41 0.30 1.33
N SER A 22 2.27 -0.62 2.29
CA SER A 22 2.20 -2.04 1.95
C SER A 22 0.89 -2.41 1.25
N LEU A 23 0.99 -3.00 0.07
CA LEU A 23 -0.12 -3.50 -0.75
C LEU A 23 0.41 -4.62 -1.66
N ASP A 24 -0.17 -5.81 -1.58
CA ASP A 24 0.35 -7.00 -2.30
C ASP A 24 -0.38 -7.29 -3.62
N GLY A 25 -1.02 -6.27 -4.22
CA GLY A 25 -1.80 -6.39 -5.45
C GLY A 25 -3.28 -6.09 -5.24
N ASP A 26 -4.13 -6.77 -6.03
CA ASP A 26 -5.58 -6.63 -5.93
C ASP A 26 -6.13 -7.15 -4.58
N ARG A 27 -7.45 -7.07 -4.41
CA ARG A 27 -8.08 -7.52 -3.16
C ARG A 27 -7.82 -9.00 -2.89
N ALA A 28 -7.87 -9.85 -3.92
CA ALA A 28 -7.67 -11.28 -3.74
C ALA A 28 -6.25 -11.58 -3.28
N ALA A 29 -5.25 -10.98 -3.93
CA ALA A 29 -3.84 -11.09 -3.59
C ALA A 29 -3.53 -10.55 -2.18
N ASN A 30 -3.98 -9.33 -1.89
CA ASN A 30 -3.79 -8.68 -0.59
C ASN A 30 -4.47 -9.47 0.55
N ASP A 31 -5.70 -9.95 0.35
CA ASP A 31 -6.46 -10.65 1.39
C ASP A 31 -5.92 -12.07 1.68
N ARG A 32 -4.93 -12.60 0.94
CA ARG A 32 -4.28 -13.87 1.32
C ARG A 32 -3.56 -13.77 2.65
N HIS A 33 -2.88 -12.64 2.88
CA HIS A 33 -2.03 -12.43 4.07
C HIS A 33 -2.42 -11.20 4.89
N ARG A 34 -3.11 -10.21 4.31
CA ARG A 34 -3.39 -8.91 4.95
C ARG A 34 -4.86 -8.73 5.34
N ARG A 35 -5.34 -9.60 6.22
CA ARG A 35 -6.67 -9.48 6.83
C ARG A 35 -6.58 -9.01 8.28
N PHE A 36 -7.63 -8.35 8.75
CA PHE A 36 -7.78 -8.11 10.18
C PHE A 36 -7.99 -9.44 10.93
N ALA A 37 -7.78 -9.43 12.25
CA ALA A 37 -7.99 -10.61 13.11
C ALA A 37 -9.41 -11.21 13.01
N ASN A 38 -10.41 -10.41 12.62
CA ASN A 38 -11.78 -10.85 12.35
C ASN A 38 -12.04 -11.28 10.89
N GLY A 39 -10.99 -11.46 10.10
CA GLY A 39 -11.08 -11.89 8.70
C GLY A 39 -11.54 -10.81 7.71
N ARG A 40 -11.80 -9.58 8.14
CA ARG A 40 -12.15 -8.48 7.22
C ARG A 40 -10.95 -8.06 6.37
N SER A 41 -11.23 -7.68 5.12
CA SER A 41 -10.23 -7.14 4.20
C SER A 41 -9.69 -5.79 4.68
N SER A 42 -8.37 -5.60 4.55
CA SER A 42 -7.72 -4.30 4.74
C SER A 42 -7.66 -3.48 3.44
N HIS A 43 -7.84 -4.13 2.28
CA HIS A 43 -7.57 -3.56 0.96
C HIS A 43 -8.29 -2.22 0.69
N PRO A 44 -9.61 -2.06 0.96
CA PRO A 44 -10.28 -0.77 0.73
C PRO A 44 -9.70 0.39 1.57
N MET A 45 -9.21 0.09 2.79
CA MET A 45 -8.61 1.08 3.67
C MET A 45 -7.22 1.47 3.18
N VAL A 46 -6.49 0.53 2.58
CA VAL A 46 -5.20 0.78 1.95
C VAL A 46 -5.36 1.63 0.70
N LEU A 47 -6.33 1.34 -0.17
CA LEU A 47 -6.60 2.19 -1.35
C LEU A 47 -6.97 3.63 -0.96
N ARG A 48 -7.77 3.81 0.10
CA ARG A 48 -8.06 5.16 0.62
C ARG A 48 -6.81 5.89 1.09
N ALA A 49 -5.84 5.18 1.67
CA ALA A 49 -4.58 5.76 2.08
C ALA A 49 -3.70 6.16 0.88
N VAL A 50 -3.72 5.38 -0.20
CA VAL A 50 -3.06 5.73 -1.47
C VAL A 50 -3.67 7.00 -2.06
N GLU A 51 -5.00 7.06 -2.19
CA GLU A 51 -5.67 8.27 -2.70
C GLU A 51 -5.38 9.52 -1.85
N LEU A 52 -5.30 9.36 -0.54
CA LEU A 52 -4.95 10.45 0.36
C LEU A 52 -3.52 10.97 0.11
N LEU A 53 -2.55 10.10 -0.16
CA LEU A 53 -1.18 10.50 -0.51
C LEU A 53 -1.09 11.15 -1.90
N ARG A 54 -2.04 10.88 -2.81
CA ARG A 54 -2.09 11.52 -4.14
C ARG A 54 -2.54 12.99 -4.10
N GLU A 55 -3.19 13.42 -3.01
CA GLU A 55 -3.56 14.82 -2.81
C GLU A 55 -2.33 15.73 -2.90
N GLU A 56 -2.45 16.87 -3.60
CA GLU A 56 -1.32 17.78 -3.88
C GLU A 56 -0.52 18.16 -2.62
N ARG A 57 -1.23 18.38 -1.50
CA ARG A 57 -0.63 18.75 -0.20
C ARG A 57 0.17 17.64 0.48
N TYR A 58 0.03 16.38 0.07
CA TYR A 58 0.71 15.23 0.67
C TYR A 58 1.56 14.44 -0.32
N ARG A 59 1.53 14.80 -1.61
CA ARG A 59 2.25 14.08 -2.67
C ARG A 59 3.75 13.97 -2.39
N HIS A 60 4.36 14.98 -1.77
CA HIS A 60 5.79 14.95 -1.42
C HIS A 60 6.13 13.91 -0.33
N LEU A 61 5.14 13.44 0.43
CA LEU A 61 5.30 12.39 1.44
C LEU A 61 5.23 10.99 0.83
N ASP A 62 4.73 10.81 -0.39
CA ASP A 62 4.52 9.49 -0.99
C ASP A 62 5.85 8.82 -1.39
N LEU A 63 6.21 7.69 -0.77
CA LEU A 63 7.33 6.83 -1.18
C LEU A 63 6.93 5.78 -2.23
N GLY A 64 5.63 5.55 -2.42
CA GLY A 64 5.10 4.48 -3.25
C GLY A 64 4.70 3.24 -2.46
N LEU A 65 4.62 2.12 -3.18
CA LEU A 65 4.05 0.87 -2.70
C LEU A 65 5.13 -0.15 -2.35
N LEU A 66 4.88 -0.94 -1.30
CA LEU A 66 5.69 -2.07 -0.90
C LEU A 66 4.87 -3.36 -1.10
N CYS A 67 5.28 -4.22 -2.02
CA CYS A 67 4.59 -5.46 -2.35
C CYS A 67 5.45 -6.65 -1.94
N THR A 68 4.95 -7.53 -1.07
CA THR A 68 5.63 -8.80 -0.81
C THR A 68 5.29 -9.79 -1.93
N VAL A 69 6.32 -10.40 -2.54
CA VAL A 69 6.13 -11.40 -3.60
C VAL A 69 5.55 -12.67 -3.00
N ASP A 70 4.42 -13.13 -3.56
CA ASP A 70 3.78 -14.41 -3.25
C ASP A 70 3.63 -15.22 -4.54
N ILE A 71 4.24 -16.41 -4.59
CA ILE A 71 4.21 -17.31 -5.75
C ILE A 71 2.83 -17.91 -6.03
N HIS A 72 1.89 -17.77 -5.09
CA HIS A 72 0.51 -18.22 -5.24
C HIS A 72 -0.42 -17.17 -5.83
N ASN A 73 0.08 -15.94 -6.05
CA ASN A 73 -0.64 -14.90 -6.76
C ASN A 73 -0.33 -14.95 -8.26
N ASP A 74 -1.30 -14.52 -9.07
CA ASP A 74 -1.05 -14.22 -10.48
C ASP A 74 -0.17 -12.95 -10.56
N PRO A 75 1.08 -13.04 -11.04
CA PRO A 75 2.00 -11.92 -11.03
C PRO A 75 1.54 -10.78 -11.96
N VAL A 76 0.82 -11.10 -13.05
CA VAL A 76 0.31 -10.07 -13.97
C VAL A 76 -0.83 -9.30 -13.31
N ALA A 77 -1.77 -10.00 -12.69
CA ALA A 77 -2.87 -9.37 -11.98
C ALA A 77 -2.38 -8.48 -10.82
N VAL A 78 -1.37 -8.93 -10.06
CA VAL A 78 -0.73 -8.11 -9.02
C VAL A 78 -0.08 -6.88 -9.61
N HIS A 79 0.75 -7.05 -10.64
CA HIS A 79 1.45 -5.94 -11.29
C HIS A 79 0.46 -4.90 -11.84
N ASP A 80 -0.55 -5.33 -12.59
CA ASP A 80 -1.53 -4.45 -13.21
C ASP A 80 -2.34 -3.69 -12.15
N ALA A 81 -2.70 -4.35 -11.05
CA ALA A 81 -3.39 -3.71 -9.93
C ALA A 81 -2.53 -2.63 -9.25
N LEU A 82 -1.23 -2.87 -9.07
CA LEU A 82 -0.32 -1.89 -8.47
C LEU A 82 0.00 -0.74 -9.43
N ALA A 83 0.30 -1.06 -10.70
CA ALA A 83 0.61 -0.07 -11.74
C ALA A 83 -0.59 0.84 -12.03
N GLY A 84 -1.82 0.31 -11.98
CA GLY A 84 -3.05 1.08 -12.16
C GLY A 84 -3.30 2.14 -11.07
N LEU A 85 -2.59 2.07 -9.93
CA LEU A 85 -2.62 3.12 -8.91
C LEU A 85 -1.65 4.28 -9.20
N GLU A 86 -0.86 4.16 -10.27
CA GLU A 86 0.16 5.13 -10.70
C GLU A 86 1.08 5.60 -9.55
N PRO A 87 1.64 4.67 -8.73
CA PRO A 87 2.51 5.06 -7.64
C PRO A 87 3.85 5.61 -8.19
N PRO A 88 4.56 6.46 -7.43
CA PRO A 88 5.87 6.94 -7.84
C PRO A 88 6.92 5.82 -7.91
N LEU A 89 6.71 4.73 -7.16
CA LEU A 89 7.58 3.56 -7.09
C LEU A 89 6.77 2.35 -6.58
N VAL A 90 7.17 1.15 -7.01
CA VAL A 90 6.79 -0.11 -6.40
C VAL A 90 8.06 -0.87 -6.02
N ASP A 91 8.20 -1.22 -4.74
CA ASP A 91 9.26 -2.09 -4.23
C ASP A 91 8.72 -3.51 -4.04
N PHE A 92 9.32 -4.49 -4.72
CA PHE A 92 8.96 -5.90 -4.64
C PHE A 92 9.89 -6.62 -3.66
N LEU A 93 9.36 -6.88 -2.47
CA LEU A 93 10.09 -7.50 -1.36
C LEU A 93 10.00 -9.03 -1.45
N LEU A 94 11.12 -9.72 -1.26
CA LEU A 94 11.12 -11.16 -1.10
C LEU A 94 10.55 -11.55 0.28
N PRO A 95 9.75 -12.63 0.37
CA PRO A 95 9.20 -13.08 1.65
C PRO A 95 10.33 -13.51 2.60
N HIS A 96 10.23 -13.09 3.86
CA HIS A 96 11.18 -13.49 4.89
C HIS A 96 10.77 -14.87 5.43
N ALA A 97 11.26 -15.92 4.74
CA ALA A 97 10.86 -17.32 4.85
C ALA A 97 9.46 -17.65 4.30
N THR A 98 9.37 -18.83 3.68
CA THR A 98 8.17 -19.42 3.06
C THR A 98 7.59 -20.52 3.92
#